data_AF-A0A6A6D653-F1
#
_entry.id   AF-A0A6A6D653-F1
#
_cell.length_a   1.000
_cell.length_b   1.000
_cell.length_c   1.000
_cell.angle_alpha   90.00
_cell.angle_beta   90.00
_cell.angle_gamma   90.00
#
_symmetry.space_group_name_H-M   'P 1'
#
loop_
_entity.id
_entity.type
_entity.pdbx_description
1 polymer ?
#
loop_
_entity_poly.entity_id
_entity_poly.type
_entity_poly.pdbx_seq_one_letter_code
_entity_poly.pdbx_strand_id
1 'polypeptide(L)'
;MSHSTLEQRSSSSGSSETDSEYETDLTRLSLEGSDDDVQMKEIHPRPPEYYTAHAEEVNRSDVIKRIDYADSTTKQLNKIAEQWREYCDFLEKDPSDKLNSITVGDVDSFFRWKLDKKQNIDRRWLRGTKESSSLGTYWKQFLLEYKRATGKDTGGQIIRQMHTDYGLSNHPRQKSLMDVRDVTEHVQIILTTTEKMFKTFLGPKAPYALWLQFARASAKAGKD
;
A
#
# COMPACT_ATOMS: atom_id res chain seq x y z
N MET A 1 30.70 -33.54 -38.94
CA MET A 1 30.28 -33.77 -40.33
C MET A 1 28.75 -33.70 -40.32
N SER A 2 28.18 -32.50 -40.44
CA SER A 2 27.71 -31.90 -41.71
C SER A 2 26.51 -32.69 -42.25
N HIS A 3 25.30 -32.14 -42.48
CA HIS A 3 24.99 -30.89 -43.16
C HIS A 3 23.65 -30.26 -42.72
N SER A 4 23.65 -28.92 -42.79
CA SER A 4 22.53 -27.99 -42.92
C SER A 4 21.81 -28.14 -44.27
N THR A 5 20.50 -27.85 -44.35
CA THR A 5 19.89 -27.19 -45.52
C THR A 5 18.65 -26.39 -45.10
N LEU A 6 18.76 -25.07 -45.28
CA LEU A 6 17.70 -24.06 -45.33
C LEU A 6 16.98 -24.14 -46.67
N GLU A 7 15.67 -23.97 -46.69
CA GLU A 7 14.92 -23.50 -47.88
C GLU A 7 13.88 -22.47 -47.39
N GLN A 8 14.13 -21.21 -47.73
CA GLN A 8 13.14 -20.13 -47.76
C GLN A 8 12.58 -20.04 -49.18
N ARG A 9 11.26 -19.92 -49.34
CA ARG A 9 10.69 -19.06 -50.39
C ARG A 9 9.25 -18.64 -50.09
N SER A 10 9.02 -17.34 -50.28
CA SER A 10 7.81 -16.57 -49.97
C SER A 10 6.79 -16.51 -51.12
N SER A 11 5.62 -15.95 -50.75
CA SER A 11 4.64 -15.17 -51.55
C SER A 11 3.47 -15.97 -52.16
N SER A 12 2.20 -15.51 -52.20
CA SER A 12 1.44 -14.35 -51.66
C SER A 12 -0.02 -14.45 -52.16
N SER A 13 -0.90 -13.58 -51.62
CA SER A 13 -2.29 -13.25 -52.04
C SER A 13 -3.37 -14.08 -51.35
N GLY A 14 -4.38 -13.56 -50.64
CA GLY A 14 -5.12 -12.27 -50.67
C GLY A 14 -6.61 -12.68 -50.64
N SER A 15 -7.50 -12.23 -49.75
CA SER A 15 -8.14 -10.91 -49.53
C SER A 15 -9.23 -11.13 -48.42
N SER A 16 -9.99 -10.18 -47.83
CA SER A 16 -10.13 -8.72 -47.88
C SER A 16 -10.94 -8.22 -46.65
N GLU A 17 -10.76 -6.93 -46.31
CA GLU A 17 -11.70 -5.92 -45.75
C GLU A 17 -12.24 -6.09 -44.29
N THR A 18 -12.39 -5.06 -43.45
CA THR A 18 -12.76 -3.64 -43.65
C THR A 18 -12.31 -2.74 -42.48
N ASP A 19 -12.21 -1.45 -42.83
CA ASP A 19 -11.78 -0.22 -42.15
C ASP A 19 -12.76 0.34 -41.09
N SER A 20 -12.29 1.13 -40.12
CA SER A 20 -12.91 2.42 -39.72
C SER A 20 -12.14 3.14 -38.60
N GLU A 21 -11.67 4.33 -38.95
CA GLU A 21 -11.01 5.37 -38.18
C GLU A 21 -11.85 5.88 -36.99
N TYR A 22 -11.20 6.21 -35.86
CA TYR A 22 -11.77 7.09 -34.84
C TYR A 22 -10.96 8.40 -34.80
N GLU A 23 -11.42 9.37 -35.59
CA GLU A 23 -11.08 10.78 -35.50
C GLU A 23 -11.48 11.30 -34.11
N THR A 24 -10.53 11.88 -33.38
CA THR A 24 -10.83 12.62 -32.16
C THR A 24 -11.09 14.06 -32.54
N ASP A 25 -12.36 14.44 -32.63
CA ASP A 25 -12.83 15.81 -32.85
C ASP A 25 -12.45 16.68 -31.64
N LEU A 26 -11.27 17.30 -31.71
CA LEU A 26 -10.89 18.39 -30.83
C LEU A 26 -11.60 19.65 -31.32
N THR A 27 -12.79 19.83 -30.75
CA THR A 27 -13.64 21.01 -30.96
C THR A 27 -12.82 22.28 -30.80
N ARG A 28 -12.58 22.94 -31.94
CA ARG A 28 -11.97 24.26 -32.07
C ARG A 28 -12.84 25.28 -31.32
N LEU A 29 -12.54 25.53 -30.05
CA LEU A 29 -13.04 26.70 -29.35
C LEU A 29 -12.33 27.93 -29.91
N SER A 30 -12.99 28.60 -30.85
CA SER A 30 -12.63 29.92 -31.33
C SER A 30 -12.84 30.92 -30.17
N LEU A 31 -11.80 31.17 -29.39
CA LEU A 31 -11.72 32.31 -28.49
C LEU A 31 -11.12 33.47 -29.27
N GLU A 32 -11.99 34.38 -29.70
CA GLU A 32 -11.61 35.69 -30.19
C GLU A 32 -10.95 36.52 -29.08
N GLY A 33 -9.77 37.07 -29.38
CA GLY A 33 -9.27 38.33 -28.83
C GLY A 33 -8.74 38.32 -27.40
N SER A 34 -7.42 38.20 -27.25
CA SER A 34 -6.61 39.19 -26.52
C SER A 34 -5.14 38.92 -26.80
N ASP A 35 -4.47 39.92 -27.33
CA ASP A 35 -3.06 39.94 -27.69
C ASP A 35 -2.22 40.03 -26.41
N ASP A 36 -1.89 38.88 -25.82
CA ASP A 36 -0.85 38.77 -24.79
C ASP A 36 -0.03 37.50 -25.07
N ASP A 37 1.21 37.73 -25.47
CA ASP A 37 2.19 36.78 -25.97
C ASP A 37 2.60 35.77 -24.87
N VAL A 38 1.80 34.73 -24.64
CA VAL A 38 2.18 33.60 -23.78
C VAL A 38 3.02 32.64 -24.60
N GLN A 39 4.32 32.93 -24.69
CA GLN A 39 5.30 32.02 -25.27
C GLN A 39 5.29 30.70 -24.50
N MET A 40 4.57 29.70 -25.01
CA MET A 40 4.62 28.32 -24.53
C MET A 40 6.06 27.83 -24.70
N LYS A 41 6.82 27.83 -23.61
CA LYS A 41 8.16 27.23 -23.59
C LYS A 41 8.02 25.77 -23.97
N GLU A 42 8.56 25.45 -25.13
CA GLU A 42 8.72 24.10 -25.65
C GLU A 42 9.35 23.24 -24.54
N ILE A 43 8.58 22.28 -24.01
CA ILE A 43 9.03 21.42 -22.92
C ILE A 43 9.98 20.39 -23.53
N HIS A 44 11.24 20.78 -23.73
CA HIS A 44 12.26 19.82 -24.15
C HIS A 44 12.58 18.86 -23.01
N PRO A 45 12.60 17.54 -23.25
CA PRO A 45 13.05 16.58 -22.26
C PRO A 45 14.50 16.89 -21.86
N ARG A 46 14.78 16.89 -20.55
CA ARG A 46 16.10 17.23 -20.00
C ARG A 46 17.18 16.27 -20.55
N PRO A 47 18.44 16.72 -20.70
CA PRO A 47 19.52 15.88 -21.19
C PRO A 47 19.76 14.68 -20.25
N PRO A 48 20.25 13.53 -20.76
CA PRO A 48 20.52 12.34 -19.93
C PRO A 48 21.39 12.61 -18.70
N GLU A 49 22.36 13.53 -18.82
CA GLU A 49 23.26 13.94 -17.74
C GLU A 49 22.50 14.52 -16.53
N TYR A 50 21.36 15.18 -16.76
CA TYR A 50 20.52 15.69 -15.67
C TYR A 50 19.98 14.54 -14.81
N TYR A 51 19.49 13.47 -15.45
CA TYR A 51 18.91 12.34 -14.74
C TYR A 51 19.98 11.50 -14.03
N THR A 52 21.19 11.36 -14.61
CA THR A 52 22.30 10.70 -13.94
C THR A 52 22.78 11.48 -12.72
N ALA A 53 22.96 12.80 -12.85
CA ALA A 53 23.35 13.65 -11.73
C ALA A 53 22.29 13.63 -10.60
N HIS A 54 21.01 13.67 -10.97
CA HIS A 54 19.91 13.56 -10.01
C HIS A 54 19.88 12.20 -9.31
N ALA A 55 20.07 11.10 -10.05
CA ALA A 55 20.12 9.76 -9.47
C ALA A 55 21.28 9.62 -8.47
N GLU A 56 22.46 10.18 -8.79
CA GLU A 56 23.59 10.16 -7.87
C GLU A 56 23.37 11.03 -6.63
N GLU A 57 22.77 12.22 -6.77
CA GLU A 57 22.39 13.08 -5.66
C GLU A 57 21.42 12.36 -4.71
N VAL A 58 20.40 11.73 -5.27
CA VAL A 58 19.38 10.95 -4.56
C VAL A 58 20.04 9.74 -3.85
N ASN A 59 20.92 9.00 -4.52
CA ASN A 59 21.66 7.88 -3.93
C ASN A 59 22.63 8.29 -2.81
N ARG A 60 23.22 9.49 -2.88
CA ARG A 60 24.06 10.05 -1.81
C ARG A 60 23.25 10.53 -0.62
N SER A 61 22.00 10.94 -0.83
CA SER A 61 21.14 11.42 0.24
C SER A 61 20.84 10.30 1.25
N ASP A 62 21.15 10.53 2.52
CA ASP A 62 20.81 9.61 3.62
C ASP A 62 19.29 9.54 3.87
N VAL A 63 18.51 10.38 3.19
CA VAL A 63 17.04 10.40 3.21
C VAL A 63 16.46 9.07 2.74
N ILE A 64 17.10 8.37 1.80
CA ILE A 64 16.65 7.04 1.37
C ILE A 64 17.01 5.96 2.40
N LYS A 65 18.13 6.14 3.11
CA LYS A 65 18.60 5.17 4.12
C LYS A 65 17.79 5.26 5.41
N ARG A 66 17.21 6.43 5.70
CA ARG A 66 16.29 6.65 6.82
C ARG A 66 14.87 6.59 6.29
N ILE A 67 14.30 5.40 6.23
CA ILE A 67 12.89 5.24 5.85
C ILE A 67 12.04 5.89 6.96
N ASP A 68 11.55 7.09 6.70
CA ASP A 68 10.66 7.84 7.59
C ASP A 68 9.25 7.24 7.50
N TYR A 69 9.04 6.13 8.21
CA TYR A 69 7.72 5.52 8.33
C TYR A 69 6.76 6.43 9.11
N ALA A 70 5.48 6.41 8.73
CA ALA A 70 4.43 7.06 9.51
C ALA A 70 4.44 6.59 10.98
N ASP A 71 4.06 7.47 11.91
CA ASP A 71 4.09 7.20 13.35
C ASP A 71 3.39 5.90 13.76
N SER A 72 2.28 5.56 13.09
CA SER A 72 1.54 4.32 13.32
C SER A 72 2.37 3.08 12.98
N THR A 73 3.04 3.09 11.83
CA THR A 73 3.94 2.03 11.39
C THR A 73 5.15 1.94 12.31
N THR A 74 5.74 3.07 12.70
CA THR A 74 6.88 3.11 13.63
C THR A 74 6.52 2.52 15.00
N LYS A 75 5.34 2.84 15.54
CA LYS A 75 4.84 2.22 16.79
C LYS A 75 4.67 0.71 16.66
N GLN A 76 4.14 0.24 15.54
CA GLN A 76 3.97 -1.18 15.28
C GLN A 76 5.32 -1.91 15.17
N LEU A 77 6.28 -1.31 14.48
CA LEU A 77 7.64 -1.82 14.35
C LEU A 77 8.38 -1.87 15.69
N ASN A 78 8.29 -0.80 16.49
CA ASN A 78 8.89 -0.76 17.83
C ASN A 78 8.32 -1.86 18.74
N LYS A 79 7.01 -2.13 18.66
CA LYS A 79 6.38 -3.24 19.39
C LYS A 79 6.93 -4.60 18.97
N ILE A 80 7.21 -4.80 17.69
CA ILE A 80 7.81 -6.05 17.20
C ILE A 80 9.24 -6.18 17.72
N ALA A 81 10.01 -5.08 17.71
CA ALA A 81 11.35 -5.04 18.27
C ALA A 81 11.35 -5.36 19.77
N GLU A 82 10.39 -4.85 20.54
CA GLU A 82 10.17 -5.21 21.95
C GLU A 82 9.92 -6.71 22.11
N GLN A 83 9.03 -7.28 21.32
CA GLN A 83 8.72 -8.72 21.37
C GLN A 83 9.91 -9.59 20.99
N TRP A 84 10.75 -9.15 20.04
CA TRP A 84 12.00 -9.81 19.72
C TRP A 84 13.00 -9.76 20.89
N ARG A 85 13.16 -8.60 21.53
CA ARG A 85 14.01 -8.48 22.72
C ARG A 85 13.54 -9.40 23.84
N GLU A 86 12.25 -9.43 24.14
CA GLU A 86 11.69 -10.35 25.15
C GLU A 86 11.98 -11.82 24.85
N TYR A 87 11.95 -12.21 23.57
CA TYR A 87 12.32 -13.56 23.16
C TYR A 87 13.82 -13.83 23.33
N CYS A 88 14.66 -12.87 22.98
CA CYS A 88 16.10 -12.96 23.18
C CYS A 88 16.48 -12.98 24.66
N ASP A 89 15.80 -12.21 25.50
CA ASP A 89 15.94 -12.21 26.95
C ASP A 89 15.57 -13.60 27.52
N PHE A 90 14.49 -14.20 27.01
CA PHE A 90 14.09 -15.57 27.36
C PHE A 90 15.16 -16.62 26.97
N LEU A 91 15.93 -16.37 25.92
CA LEU A 91 17.04 -17.24 25.48
C LEU A 91 18.39 -16.84 26.07
N GLU A 92 18.45 -15.78 26.89
CA GLU A 92 19.67 -15.19 27.45
C GLU A 92 20.72 -14.82 26.36
N LYS A 93 20.25 -14.27 25.24
CA LYS A 93 21.10 -13.87 24.10
C LYS A 93 20.96 -12.38 23.80
N ASP A 94 22.03 -11.77 23.29
CA ASP A 94 21.95 -10.40 22.81
C ASP A 94 21.00 -10.29 21.60
N PRO A 95 19.98 -9.41 21.65
CA PRO A 95 19.01 -9.29 20.57
C PRO A 95 19.60 -8.83 19.24
N SER A 96 20.60 -7.95 19.28
CA SER A 96 21.20 -7.34 18.09
C SER A 96 22.11 -8.33 17.38
N ASP A 97 22.95 -9.04 18.13
CA ASP A 97 23.82 -10.09 17.60
C ASP A 97 23.01 -11.23 17.00
N LYS A 98 21.90 -11.61 17.67
CA LYS A 98 21.03 -12.67 17.19
C LYS A 98 20.28 -12.28 15.92
N LEU A 99 19.88 -11.01 15.80
CA LEU A 99 19.26 -10.49 14.58
C LEU A 99 20.28 -10.47 13.43
N ASN A 100 21.52 -10.04 13.67
CA ASN A 100 22.57 -9.98 12.65
C ASN A 100 22.96 -11.34 12.06
N SER A 101 22.76 -12.41 12.82
CA SER A 101 23.09 -13.81 12.50
C SER A 101 21.85 -14.70 12.39
N ILE A 102 20.68 -14.13 12.07
CA ILE A 102 19.42 -14.85 12.11
C ILE A 102 19.36 -15.98 11.09
N THR A 103 18.92 -17.16 11.54
CA THR A 103 18.65 -18.32 10.68
C THR A 103 17.14 -18.53 10.52
N VAL A 104 16.73 -19.29 9.49
CA VAL A 104 15.30 -19.64 9.31
C VAL A 104 14.73 -20.34 10.55
N GLY A 105 15.52 -21.19 11.22
CA GLY A 105 15.11 -21.86 12.45
C GLY A 105 14.94 -20.91 13.64
N ASP A 106 15.76 -19.86 13.73
CA ASP A 106 15.60 -18.83 14.76
C ASP A 106 14.30 -18.06 14.59
N VAL A 107 13.95 -17.74 13.34
CA VAL A 107 12.68 -17.09 13.05
C VAL A 107 11.53 -18.04 13.37
N ASP A 108 11.53 -19.31 12.90
CA ASP A 108 10.47 -20.26 13.24
C ASP A 108 10.27 -20.41 14.76
N SER A 109 11.37 -20.54 15.50
CA SER A 109 11.35 -20.65 16.96
C SER A 109 10.77 -19.39 17.63
N PHE A 110 11.10 -18.20 17.15
CA PHE A 110 10.49 -16.96 17.63
C PHE A 110 8.97 -16.92 17.42
N PHE A 111 8.51 -17.33 16.23
CA PHE A 111 7.08 -17.36 15.92
C PHE A 111 6.34 -18.43 16.75
N ARG A 112 6.94 -19.59 16.98
CA ARG A 112 6.42 -20.60 17.94
C ARG A 112 6.28 -20.01 19.34
N TRP A 113 7.37 -19.45 19.88
CA TRP A 113 7.38 -18.84 21.21
C TRP A 113 6.30 -17.76 21.35
N LYS A 114 6.15 -16.90 20.34
CA LYS A 114 5.11 -15.87 20.33
C LYS A 114 3.69 -16.45 20.33
N LEU A 115 3.45 -17.52 19.58
CA LEU A 115 2.15 -18.18 19.50
C LEU A 115 1.82 -18.93 20.80
N ASP A 116 2.82 -19.51 21.45
CA ASP A 116 2.68 -20.21 22.73
C ASP A 116 2.44 -19.25 23.91
N LYS A 117 2.81 -17.97 23.76
CA LYS A 117 2.65 -16.95 24.80
C LYS A 117 1.17 -16.66 25.07
N LYS A 118 0.66 -17.21 26.18
CA LYS A 118 -0.75 -17.03 26.63
C LYS A 118 -0.99 -15.77 27.45
N GLN A 119 0.07 -15.17 28.00
CA GLN A 119 -0.02 -13.98 28.86
C GLN A 119 1.00 -12.92 28.46
N ASN A 120 0.60 -11.66 28.54
CA ASN A 120 1.52 -10.53 28.39
C ASN A 120 2.33 -10.30 29.67
N ILE A 121 3.33 -9.42 29.64
CA ILE A 121 4.12 -9.00 30.81
C ILE A 121 3.20 -8.53 31.96
N ASP A 122 2.13 -7.81 31.63
CA ASP A 122 1.11 -7.35 32.58
C ASP A 122 0.17 -8.46 33.10
N ARG A 123 0.50 -9.73 32.88
CA ARG A 123 -0.30 -10.93 33.21
C ARG A 123 -1.71 -10.97 32.61
N ARG A 124 -2.02 -10.06 31.68
CA ARG A 124 -3.27 -10.08 30.91
C ARG A 124 -3.25 -11.25 29.93
N TRP A 125 -4.36 -11.99 29.86
CA TRP A 125 -4.53 -13.07 28.89
C TRP A 125 -4.56 -12.53 27.47
N LEU A 126 -3.70 -13.09 26.62
CA LEU A 126 -3.67 -12.78 25.20
C LEU A 126 -4.78 -13.59 24.51
N ARG A 127 -5.53 -12.95 23.61
CA ARG A 127 -6.57 -13.61 22.80
C ARG A 127 -6.01 -14.69 21.84
N GLY A 128 -4.68 -14.75 21.73
CA GLY A 128 -3.95 -15.60 20.80
C GLY A 128 -4.11 -15.15 19.35
N THR A 129 -3.16 -15.55 18.49
CA THR A 129 -3.34 -15.46 17.04
C THR A 129 -4.01 -16.74 16.59
N LYS A 130 -5.19 -16.64 15.96
CA LYS A 130 -5.99 -17.80 15.53
C LYS A 130 -6.01 -18.00 14.00
N GLU A 131 -5.59 -16.97 13.26
CA GLU A 131 -5.67 -16.93 11.80
C GLU A 131 -4.28 -16.89 11.17
N SER A 132 -4.09 -17.67 10.11
CA SER A 132 -2.84 -17.69 9.33
C SER A 132 -2.56 -16.34 8.66
N SER A 133 -3.59 -15.64 8.18
CA SER A 133 -3.50 -14.29 7.60
C SER A 133 -2.89 -13.26 8.57
N SER A 134 -3.28 -13.34 9.85
CA SER A 134 -2.75 -12.49 10.92
C SER A 134 -1.27 -12.78 11.17
N LEU A 135 -0.88 -14.06 11.14
CA LEU A 135 0.52 -14.46 11.28
C LEU A 135 1.35 -14.00 10.08
N GLY A 136 0.86 -14.17 8.85
CA GLY A 136 1.53 -13.71 7.64
C GLY A 136 1.68 -12.18 7.57
N THR A 137 0.72 -11.43 8.13
CA THR A 137 0.84 -9.98 8.26
C THR A 137 1.95 -9.61 9.26
N TYR A 138 1.93 -10.23 10.44
CA TYR A 138 2.96 -10.01 11.46
C TYR A 138 4.35 -10.40 10.94
N TRP A 139 4.45 -11.49 10.18
CA TRP A 139 5.66 -11.92 9.51
C TRP A 139 6.27 -10.83 8.62
N LYS A 140 5.46 -10.25 7.73
CA LYS A 140 5.92 -9.15 6.87
C LYS A 140 6.44 -7.95 7.68
N GLN A 141 5.79 -7.65 8.80
CA GLN A 141 6.20 -6.57 9.68
C GLN A 141 7.49 -6.88 10.43
N PHE A 142 7.71 -8.13 10.82
CA PHE A 142 8.97 -8.58 11.39
C PHE A 142 10.12 -8.44 10.39
N LEU A 143 9.92 -8.84 9.13
CA LEU A 143 10.94 -8.65 8.09
C LEU A 143 11.23 -7.17 7.83
N LEU A 144 10.20 -6.32 7.92
CA LEU A 144 10.37 -4.88 7.81
C LEU A 144 11.22 -4.31 8.96
N GLU A 145 10.98 -4.76 10.19
CA GLU A 145 11.80 -4.36 11.35
C GLU A 145 13.22 -4.91 11.24
N TYR A 146 13.40 -6.17 10.81
CA TYR A 146 14.72 -6.73 10.54
C TYR A 146 15.50 -5.87 9.54
N LYS A 147 14.86 -5.52 8.42
CA LYS A 147 15.49 -4.67 7.39
C LYS A 147 15.85 -3.30 7.94
N ARG A 148 15.00 -2.73 8.79
CA ARG A 148 15.24 -1.46 9.48
C ARG A 148 16.41 -1.55 10.46
N ALA A 149 16.50 -2.62 11.24
CA ALA A 149 17.50 -2.77 12.30
C ALA A 149 18.89 -3.18 11.77
N THR A 150 18.93 -4.07 10.78
CA THR A 150 20.18 -4.66 10.27
C THR A 150 20.62 -4.05 8.93
N GLY A 151 19.73 -3.34 8.22
CA GLY A 151 19.99 -2.80 6.88
C GLY A 151 20.11 -3.87 5.78
N LYS A 152 20.02 -5.15 6.14
CA LYS A 152 20.08 -6.28 5.21
C LYS A 152 18.67 -6.62 4.74
N ASP A 153 18.54 -6.99 3.47
CA ASP A 153 17.32 -7.62 3.00
C ASP A 153 17.36 -9.11 3.38
N THR A 154 16.34 -9.59 4.08
CA THR A 154 16.14 -11.04 4.24
C THR A 154 15.84 -11.58 2.86
N GLY A 155 16.84 -12.16 2.19
CA GLY A 155 16.64 -12.80 0.89
C GLY A 155 15.40 -13.69 0.92
N GLY A 156 14.70 -13.79 -0.21
CA GLY A 156 13.38 -14.44 -0.32
C GLY A 156 13.29 -15.88 0.21
N GLN A 157 14.41 -16.51 0.58
CA GLN A 157 14.48 -17.78 1.29
C GLN A 157 13.76 -17.76 2.64
N ILE A 158 14.00 -16.74 3.49
CA ILE A 158 13.30 -16.63 4.78
C ILE A 158 11.78 -16.47 4.53
N ILE A 159 11.40 -15.63 3.55
CA ILE A 159 10.00 -15.40 3.16
C ILE A 159 9.29 -16.68 2.68
N ARG A 160 9.97 -17.51 1.88
CA ARG A 160 9.37 -18.71 1.25
C ARG A 160 9.20 -19.88 2.22
N GLN A 161 9.99 -19.95 3.29
CA GLN A 161 10.02 -21.12 4.17
C GLN A 161 8.95 -21.09 5.28
N MET A 162 8.18 -20.02 5.41
CA MET A 162 7.17 -19.85 6.46
C MET A 162 5.88 -20.67 6.25
N HIS A 163 5.95 -21.79 5.52
CA HIS A 163 4.87 -22.78 5.46
C HIS A 163 4.89 -23.67 6.71
N THR A 164 4.74 -23.06 7.89
CA THR A 164 4.62 -23.80 9.15
C THR A 164 3.16 -23.92 9.54
N ASP A 165 2.68 -25.16 9.63
CA ASP A 165 1.35 -25.48 10.13
C ASP A 165 1.31 -25.31 11.66
N TYR A 166 1.09 -24.07 12.10
CA TYR A 166 0.88 -23.75 13.52
C TYR A 166 -0.54 -24.08 14.01
N GLY A 167 -1.31 -24.90 13.26
CA GLY A 167 -2.71 -25.20 13.56
C GLY A 167 -3.63 -23.98 13.46
N LEU A 168 -3.23 -22.95 12.70
CA LEU A 168 -4.03 -21.73 12.52
C LEU A 168 -5.13 -21.94 11.47
N SER A 169 -6.25 -21.24 11.65
CA SER A 169 -7.33 -21.23 10.68
C SER A 169 -6.89 -20.52 9.39
N ASN A 170 -7.15 -21.17 8.25
CA ASN A 170 -6.96 -20.60 6.92
C ASN A 170 -8.27 -20.08 6.31
N HIS A 171 -9.38 -20.11 7.05
CA HIS A 171 -10.65 -19.65 6.52
C HIS A 171 -10.63 -18.13 6.36
N PRO A 172 -10.97 -17.59 5.17
CA PRO A 172 -11.10 -16.16 5.00
C PRO A 172 -12.17 -15.64 5.96
N ARG A 173 -11.88 -14.54 6.64
CA ARG A 173 -12.86 -13.87 7.49
C ARG A 173 -14.09 -13.53 6.65
N GLN A 174 -15.24 -14.07 7.04
CA GLN A 174 -16.50 -13.71 6.40
C GLN A 174 -16.70 -12.20 6.56
N LYS A 175 -16.80 -11.50 5.43
CA LYS A 175 -17.14 -10.08 5.42
C LYS A 175 -18.60 -9.99 5.86
N SER A 176 -18.90 -9.13 6.83
CA SER A 176 -20.28 -8.81 7.17
C SER A 176 -20.91 -8.18 5.94
N LEU A 177 -21.85 -8.89 5.31
CA LEU A 177 -22.68 -8.31 4.27
C LEU A 177 -23.74 -7.46 4.97
N MET A 178 -23.84 -6.19 4.59
CA MET A 178 -24.88 -5.30 5.08
C MET A 178 -26.08 -5.43 4.14
N ASP A 179 -27.28 -5.67 4.68
CA ASP A 179 -28.48 -5.74 3.84
C ASP A 179 -28.79 -4.35 3.23
N VAL A 180 -29.50 -4.30 2.11
CA VAL A 180 -29.89 -3.04 1.45
C VAL A 180 -30.70 -2.15 2.41
N ARG A 181 -31.50 -2.76 3.29
CA ARG A 181 -32.23 -2.03 4.34
C ARG A 181 -31.29 -1.43 5.37
N ASP A 182 -30.32 -2.21 5.87
CA ASP A 182 -29.31 -1.76 6.82
C ASP A 182 -28.44 -0.63 6.23
N VAL A 183 -28.10 -0.71 4.94
CA VAL A 183 -27.37 0.36 4.23
C VAL A 183 -28.20 1.63 4.19
N THR A 184 -29.50 1.52 3.88
CA THR A 184 -30.42 2.66 3.82
C THR A 184 -30.57 3.33 5.19
N GLU A 185 -30.74 2.52 6.25
CA GLU A 185 -30.80 3.00 7.62
C GLU A 185 -29.48 3.66 8.04
N HIS A 186 -28.33 3.06 7.70
CA HIS A 186 -27.02 3.64 7.99
C HIS A 186 -26.83 5.00 7.32
N VAL A 187 -27.24 5.15 6.06
CA VAL A 187 -27.21 6.43 5.35
C VAL A 187 -28.12 7.46 6.03
N GLN A 188 -29.33 7.08 6.43
CA GLN A 188 -30.24 7.98 7.16
C GLN A 188 -29.64 8.41 8.51
N ILE A 189 -29.00 7.49 9.24
CA ILE A 189 -28.31 7.81 10.50
C ILE A 189 -27.16 8.80 10.25
N ILE A 190 -26.36 8.60 9.21
CA ILE A 190 -25.27 9.53 8.85
C ILE A 190 -25.86 10.91 8.51
N LEU A 191 -26.91 10.98 7.70
CA LEU A 191 -27.54 12.25 7.32
C LEU A 191 -28.13 12.98 8.52
N THR A 192 -28.85 12.28 9.38
CA THR A 192 -29.45 12.89 10.59
C THR A 192 -28.40 13.30 11.61
N THR A 193 -27.33 12.51 11.78
CA THR A 193 -26.24 12.82 12.70
C THR A 193 -25.42 14.01 12.20
N THR A 194 -25.10 14.04 10.91
CA THR A 194 -24.41 15.19 10.30
C THR A 194 -25.28 16.45 10.40
N GLU A 195 -26.57 16.38 10.06
CA GLU A 195 -27.49 17.52 10.19
C GLU A 195 -27.57 18.03 11.64
N LYS A 196 -27.65 17.13 12.62
CA LYS A 196 -27.60 17.49 14.05
C LYS A 196 -26.27 18.16 14.39
N MET A 197 -25.14 17.59 13.98
CA MET A 197 -23.81 18.19 14.19
C MET A 197 -23.72 19.59 13.57
N PHE A 198 -24.22 19.80 12.35
CA PHE A 198 -24.26 21.12 11.71
C PHE A 198 -25.09 22.11 12.53
N LYS A 199 -26.28 21.71 13.00
CA LYS A 199 -27.14 22.56 13.83
C LYS A 199 -26.52 22.90 15.19
N THR A 200 -25.82 21.95 15.81
CA THR A 200 -25.21 22.15 17.13
C THR A 200 -23.88 22.88 17.09
N PHE A 201 -23.04 22.64 16.07
CA PHE A 201 -21.65 23.12 16.04
C PHE A 201 -21.49 24.48 15.34
N LEU A 202 -22.38 24.83 14.40
CA LEU A 202 -22.29 26.09 13.63
C LEU A 202 -23.25 27.19 14.11
N GLY A 203 -24.13 26.89 15.07
CA GLY A 203 -25.07 27.85 15.66
C GLY A 203 -26.12 28.40 14.67
N PRO A 204 -27.16 29.12 15.16
CA PRO A 204 -28.31 29.55 14.36
C PRO A 204 -28.02 30.67 13.34
N LYS A 205 -26.77 31.14 13.22
CA LYS A 205 -26.40 32.29 12.38
C LYS A 205 -25.16 32.03 11.52
N ALA A 206 -25.21 31.06 10.61
CA ALA A 206 -24.33 31.01 9.42
C ALA A 206 -24.58 29.90 8.36
N PRO A 207 -25.38 28.81 8.51
CA PRO A 207 -25.08 27.64 7.66
C PRO A 207 -25.91 27.45 6.38
N TYR A 208 -26.97 28.23 6.10
CA TYR A 208 -27.80 27.98 4.91
C TYR A 208 -27.04 28.23 3.59
N ALA A 209 -26.16 29.23 3.54
CA ALA A 209 -25.38 29.54 2.34
C ALA A 209 -24.32 28.47 2.03
N LEU A 210 -23.62 27.95 3.05
CA LEU A 210 -22.63 26.90 2.87
C LEU A 210 -23.28 25.54 2.57
N TRP A 211 -24.44 25.24 3.17
CA TRP A 211 -25.20 24.03 2.84
C TRP A 211 -25.73 24.07 1.40
N LEU A 212 -26.23 25.22 0.92
CA LEU A 212 -26.64 25.39 -0.48
C LEU A 212 -25.46 25.28 -1.46
N GLN A 213 -24.28 25.82 -1.12
CA GLN A 213 -23.07 25.67 -1.93
C GLN A 213 -22.63 24.20 -2.02
N PHE A 214 -22.64 23.48 -0.89
CA PHE A 214 -22.27 22.07 -0.84
C PHE A 214 -23.29 21.16 -1.55
N ALA A 215 -24.58 21.39 -1.36
CA ALA A 215 -25.65 20.67 -2.05
C ALA A 215 -25.63 20.92 -3.57
N ARG A 216 -25.33 22.16 -3.99
CA ARG A 216 -25.19 22.53 -5.41
C ARG A 216 -23.96 21.91 -6.06
N ALA A 217 -22.84 21.81 -5.35
CA ALA A 217 -21.63 21.13 -5.82
C ALA A 217 -21.86 19.61 -5.97
N SER A 218 -22.55 18.99 -5.01
CA SER A 218 -22.85 17.55 -5.04
C SER A 218 -23.86 17.17 -6.12
N ALA A 219 -24.84 18.03 -6.44
CA ALA A 219 -25.80 17.80 -7.52
C ALA A 219 -25.19 17.99 -8.92
N LYS A 220 -24.11 18.78 -9.03
CA LYS A 220 -23.38 18.99 -10.29
C LYS A 220 -22.42 17.84 -10.61
N ALA A 221 -21.86 17.20 -9.59
CA ALA A 221 -20.95 16.05 -9.74
C ALA A 221 -21.65 14.71 -10.08
N GLY A 222 -22.98 14.64 -9.99
CA GLY A 222 -23.77 13.45 -10.34
C GLY A 222 -24.43 13.51 -11.72
N LYS A 223 -24.01 14.44 -12.58
CA LYS A 223 -24.63 14.70 -13.89
C LYS A 223 -23.65 14.65 -15.08
N ASP A 224 -22.42 14.21 -14.82
CA ASP A 224 -21.40 13.88 -15.83
C ASP A 224 -21.18 12.36 -15.87
#